data_AF-A0A0D0MS90-F1
#
_entry.id   AF-A0A0D0MS90-F1
#
_cell.length_a   1.000
_cell.length_b   1.000
_cell.length_c   1.000
_cell.angle_alpha   90.00
_cell.angle_beta   90.00
_cell.angle_gamma   90.00
#
_symmetry.space_group_name_H-M   'P 1'
#
loop_
_entity.id
_entity.type
_entity.pdbx_description
1 polymer ?
#
loop_
_entity_poly.entity_id
_entity_poly.type
_entity_poly.pdbx_seq_one_letter_code
_entity_poly.pdbx_strand_id
1 'polypeptide(L)' 'MDRYPDIAELESFFQTVSISESGGAADEWHYDLLRFEFYSGGERLICRFAPADGTIAFNFSTGG' A
#
# COMPACT_ATOMS: atom_id res chain seq x y z
N MET A 1 -11.01 16.50 -11.03
CA MET A 1 -9.80 15.67 -11.23
C MET A 1 -9.48 15.09 -9.87
N ASP A 2 -9.80 13.82 -9.68
CA ASP A 2 -9.38 13.08 -8.49
C ASP A 2 -7.90 12.75 -8.68
N ARG A 3 -7.03 13.52 -8.04
CA ARG A 3 -5.59 13.24 -8.03
C ARG A 3 -5.35 12.19 -6.95
N TYR A 4 -4.97 10.99 -7.38
CA TYR A 4 -4.39 10.01 -6.46
C TYR A 4 -2.93 10.41 -6.15
N PRO A 5 -2.45 10.20 -4.91
CA PRO A 5 -1.04 10.37 -4.60
C PRO A 5 -0.21 9.43 -5.48
N ASP A 6 0.94 9.89 -5.95
CA ASP A 6 1.88 9.00 -6.63
C ASP A 6 2.58 8.06 -5.63
N ILE A 7 3.32 7.06 -6.14
CA ILE A 7 4.02 6.12 -5.26
C ILE A 7 5.03 6.81 -4.36
N ALA A 8 5.77 7.80 -4.84
CA ALA A 8 6.78 8.47 -4.03
C ALA A 8 6.13 9.25 -2.88
N GLU A 9 4.97 9.87 -3.12
CA GLU A 9 4.14 10.51 -2.09
C GLU A 9 3.65 9.50 -1.04
N LEU A 10 3.19 8.32 -1.46
CA LEU A 10 2.75 7.26 -0.55
C LEU A 10 3.91 6.67 0.27
N GLU A 11 5.03 6.34 -0.38
CA GLU A 11 6.22 5.81 0.29
C GLU A 11 6.82 6.82 1.27
N SER A 12 6.78 8.12 0.92
CA SER A 12 7.16 9.19 1.83
C SER A 12 6.20 9.30 3.01
N PHE A 13 4.89 9.24 2.79
CA PHE A 13 3.89 9.28 3.86
C PHE A 13 4.03 8.10 4.82
N PHE A 14 4.19 6.89 4.29
CA PHE A 14 4.32 5.66 5.07
C PHE A 14 5.75 5.38 5.54
N GLN A 15 6.73 6.19 5.13
CA GLN A 15 8.15 6.01 5.48
C GLN A 15 8.65 4.57 5.19
N THR A 16 8.09 3.93 4.17
CA THR A 16 8.39 2.55 3.80
C THR A 16 8.14 2.33 2.32
N VAL A 17 8.83 1.34 1.74
CA VAL A 17 8.71 1.01 0.32
C VAL A 17 7.42 0.24 0.09
N SER A 18 6.75 0.56 -1.02
CA SER A 18 5.54 -0.14 -1.43
C SER A 18 5.85 -1.55 -1.95
N ILE A 19 4.98 -2.50 -1.64
CA ILE A 19 5.02 -3.86 -2.18
C ILE A 19 3.85 -4.00 -3.15
N SER A 20 4.13 -4.17 -4.44
CA SER A 20 3.08 -4.47 -5.42
C SER A 20 2.56 -5.89 -5.19
N GLU A 21 1.27 -6.04 -4.88
CA GLU A 21 0.63 -7.36 -4.70
C GLU A 21 -0.02 -7.89 -5.99
N SER A 22 -0.18 -7.05 -7.03
CA SER A 22 -0.61 -7.51 -8.35
C SER A 22 0.61 -7.83 -9.22
N GLY A 23 0.75 -9.10 -9.61
CA GLY A 23 1.61 -9.52 -10.72
C GLY A 23 0.96 -9.27 -12.09
N GLY A 24 0.06 -8.29 -12.18
CA GLY A 24 -0.81 -8.02 -13.33
C GLY A 24 -0.21 -7.00 -14.28
N ALA A 25 -0.46 -7.21 -15.57
CA ALA A 25 0.23 -6.62 -16.70
C ALA A 25 0.32 -5.08 -16.71
N ALA A 26 1.55 -4.58 -16.91
CA ALA A 26 2.01 -3.63 -17.93
C ALA A 26 1.15 -2.42 -18.37
N ASP A 27 0.11 -2.01 -17.66
CA ASP A 27 -0.54 -0.71 -17.87
C ASP A 27 -0.01 0.27 -16.81
N GLU A 28 0.97 1.07 -17.24
CA GLU A 28 1.83 1.99 -16.46
C GLU A 28 1.12 3.08 -15.63
N TRP A 29 -0.20 3.05 -15.51
CA TRP A 29 -0.98 4.19 -15.01
C TRP A 29 -1.66 3.93 -13.67
N HIS A 30 -1.94 2.67 -13.31
CA HIS A 30 -2.63 2.32 -12.07
C HIS A 30 -1.95 1.13 -11.37
N TYR A 31 -1.48 1.33 -10.14
CA TYR A 31 -1.11 0.22 -9.28
C TYR A 31 -2.41 -0.38 -8.72
N ASP A 32 -2.74 -1.62 -9.09
CA ASP A 32 -4.02 -2.23 -8.67
C ASP A 32 -4.08 -2.42 -7.15
N LEU A 33 -2.97 -2.85 -6.53
CA LEU A 33 -2.90 -3.12 -5.10
C LEU A 33 -1.48 -2.90 -4.56
N LEU A 34 -1.32 -1.87 -3.72
CA LEU A 34 -0.09 -1.59 -2.97
C LEU A 34 -0.22 -2.08 -1.54
N ARG A 35 0.81 -2.73 -1.03
CA ARG A 35 0.95 -3.13 0.38
C ARG A 35 2.11 -2.40 1.04
N PHE A 36 1.84 -1.77 2.18
CA PHE A 36 2.86 -1.18 3.05
C PHE A 36 2.89 -1.94 4.37
N GLU A 37 4.09 -2.27 4.83
CA GLU A 37 4.29 -3.00 6.07
C GLU A 37 5.09 -2.18 7.07
N PHE A 38 4.58 -2.15 8.30
CA PHE A 38 5.19 -1.46 9.43
C PHE A 38 5.40 -2.46 10.56
N TYR A 39 6.53 -2.32 11.24
CA TYR A 39 6.85 -3.09 12.43
C TYR A 39 7.08 -2.11 13.58
N SER A 40 6.25 -2.18 14.61
CA SER A 40 6.38 -1.34 15.80
C SER A 40 6.00 -2.13 17.04
N GLY A 41 6.86 -2.13 18.06
CA GLY A 41 6.53 -2.76 19.35
C GLY A 41 6.23 -4.27 19.32
N GLY A 42 6.68 -5.00 18.29
CA GLY A 42 6.34 -6.43 18.08
C GLY A 42 5.05 -6.67 17.31
N GLU A 43 4.35 -5.60 16.91
CA GLU A 43 3.16 -5.65 16.08
C GLU A 43 3.51 -5.37 14.62
N ARG A 44 2.84 -6.08 13.71
CA ARG A 44 2.91 -5.86 12.26
C ARG A 44 1.63 -5.19 11.80
N LEU A 45 1.74 -3.98 11.27
CA LEU A 45 0.66 -3.29 10.58
C LEU A 45 0.84 -3.48 9.07
N ILE A 46 -0.24 -3.84 8.39
CA ILE A 46 -0.30 -3.99 6.94
C ILE A 46 -1.36 -3.03 6.42
N CYS A 47 -0.94 -2.02 5.65
CA CYS A 47 -1.82 -1.13 4.90
C CYS A 47 -1.92 -1.64 3.46
N ARG A 48 -3.14 -1.77 2.94
CA ARG A 48 -3.42 -2.11 1.54
C ARG A 48 -4.17 -0.97 0.88
N PHE A 49 -3.69 -0.53 -0.27
CA PHE A 49 -4.24 0.57 -1.04
C PHE A 49 -4.59 0.07 -2.45
N ALA A 50 -5.88 0.10 -2.78
CA ALA A 50 -6.42 -0.31 -4.07
C ALA A 50 -7.16 0.90 -4.70
N PRO A 51 -6.47 1.77 -5.45
CA PRO A 51 -7.05 2.99 -5.98
C PRO A 51 -8.13 2.71 -7.03
N ALA A 52 -7.98 1.64 -7.83
CA ALA A 52 -8.98 1.20 -8.80
C ALA A 52 -10.33 0.86 -8.13
N ASP A 53 -10.27 0.27 -6.93
CA ASP A 53 -11.44 -0.10 -6.12
C ASP A 53 -11.84 0.98 -5.12
N GLY A 54 -11.15 2.13 -5.10
CA GLY A 54 -11.36 3.20 -4.12
C GLY A 54 -11.21 2.75 -2.66
N THR A 55 -10.44 1.69 -2.41
CA THR A 55 -10.42 1.00 -1.12
C THR A 55 -9.07 1.13 -0.41
N ILE A 56 -9.13 1.39 0.90
CA ILE A 56 -7.97 1.38 1.80
C ILE A 56 -8.29 0.45 2.97
N ALA A 57 -7.42 -0.52 3.24
CA ALA A 57 -7.60 -1.50 4.31
C ALA A 57 -6.38 -1.57 5.23
N PHE A 58 -6.61 -1.56 6.54
CA PHE A 58 -5.57 -1.69 7.56
C PHE A 58 -5.77 -3.00 8.33
N ASN A 59 -4.71 -3.79 8.42
CA ASN A 59 -4.72 -5.06 9.17
C ASN A 59 -3.59 -5.04 10.20
N PHE A 60 -3.94 -5.30 11.45
CA PHE A 60 -2.97 -5.49 12.53
C PHE A 60 -2.77 -6.99 12.75
N SER A 61 -1.53 -7.41 12.86
CA SER A 61 -1.16 -8.77 13.22
C SER A 61 -0.17 -8.72 14.38
N THR A 62 -0.54 -9.33 15.51
CA THR A 62 0.39 -9.57 16.61
C THR A 62 1.27 -10.76 16.24
N GLY A 63 2.59 -10.57 16.21
CA GLY A 63 3.54 -11.68 16.08
C GLY A 63 3.35 -12.62 17.26
N GLY A 64 2.93 -13.85 16.99
CA GLY A 64 2.88 -14.94 17.97
C GLY A 64 4.24 -15.55 18.23
#